data_AF-A0A921HZX6-F1
#
_entry.id   AF-A0A921HZX6-F1
#
_cell.length_a   1.000
_cell.length_b   1.000
_cell.length_c   1.000
_cell.angle_alpha   90.00
_cell.angle_beta   90.00
_cell.angle_gamma   90.00
#
_symmetry.space_group_name_H-M   'P 1'
#
loop_
_entity.id
_entity.type
_entity.pdbx_description
1 polymer ?
#
loop_
_entity_poly.entity_id
_entity_poly.type
_entity_poly.pdbx_seq_one_letter_code
_entity_poly.pdbx_strand_id
1 'polypeptide(L)'
;MAEQQKYAILDTDFVSKANIIKTESHVLADEVLAFPGYSFFCHQKMKEELADHGKRDAQVWLKNKIESGEIVCYSDDKILSEMSRYIHNSCFSYYRSFLKQGCDIFSAEFYNQYFMPLDEMMDSEEYDQERFLTVLRSCENQIGHQKSYGEIKAYVLAQTIKPLYNTEAYIFCSDDFGARRGFANSAQIPCISILSVFLKLRLLGRMMEEVEPYFQSFLHWCFDRENPQTHVKIWLFKDGSDKREKVPLETVLHDIYEGLYYARKDGDLQKINKKKDEKE
;
A
#
# COMPACT_ATOMS: atom_id res chain seq x y z
N MET A 1 7.95 11.55 -24.73
CA MET A 1 7.64 12.19 -23.44
C MET A 1 8.21 11.28 -22.38
N ALA A 2 9.13 11.76 -21.53
CA ALA A 2 9.62 10.93 -20.42
C ALA A 2 8.41 10.57 -19.53
N GLU A 3 8.22 9.29 -19.22
CA GLU A 3 7.19 8.91 -18.25
C GLU A 3 7.47 9.62 -16.93
N GLN A 4 6.45 10.28 -16.37
CA GLN A 4 6.56 10.93 -15.08
C GLN A 4 6.82 9.87 -14.01
N GLN A 5 7.87 10.06 -13.20
CA GLN A 5 8.22 9.16 -12.11
C GLN A 5 7.03 9.01 -11.15
N LYS A 6 6.66 7.76 -10.86
CA LYS A 6 5.59 7.38 -9.93
C LYS A 6 6.23 6.96 -8.61
N TYR A 7 5.65 7.43 -7.51
CA TYR A 7 6.16 7.14 -6.17
C TYR A 7 5.23 6.12 -5.53
N ALA A 8 5.75 4.96 -5.14
CA ALA A 8 4.97 3.84 -4.62
C ALA A 8 5.32 3.57 -3.16
N ILE A 9 4.32 3.65 -2.29
CA ILE A 9 4.42 3.17 -0.92
C ILE A 9 4.01 1.70 -0.88
N LEU A 10 4.85 0.88 -0.28
CA LEU A 10 4.56 -0.52 -0.04
C LEU A 10 3.82 -0.65 1.30
N ASP A 11 2.76 -1.45 1.33
CA ASP A 11 2.08 -1.92 2.53
C ASP A 11 2.71 -3.23 3.06
N THR A 12 2.68 -3.43 4.37
CA THR A 12 3.25 -4.60 5.04
C THR A 12 2.60 -5.89 4.54
N ASP A 13 1.28 -5.86 4.41
CA ASP A 13 0.47 -7.02 4.06
C ASP A 13 0.62 -7.38 2.58
N PHE A 14 0.76 -6.36 1.72
CA PHE A 14 1.19 -6.53 0.34
C PHE A 14 2.56 -7.21 0.24
N VAL A 15 3.59 -6.64 0.89
CA VAL A 15 4.97 -7.17 0.82
C VAL A 15 5.03 -8.61 1.32
N SER A 16 4.32 -8.91 2.40
CA SER A 16 4.19 -10.27 2.90
C SER A 16 3.66 -11.23 1.84
N LYS A 17 2.55 -10.89 1.19
CA LYS A 17 1.88 -11.80 0.25
C LYS A 17 2.67 -11.93 -1.05
N ALA A 18 3.21 -10.83 -1.56
CA ALA A 18 4.06 -10.81 -2.74
C ALA A 18 5.38 -11.59 -2.55
N ASN A 19 5.85 -11.77 -1.31
CA ASN A 19 6.99 -12.64 -1.00
C ASN A 19 6.62 -14.13 -0.85
N ILE A 20 5.35 -14.45 -0.62
CA ILE A 20 4.86 -15.84 -0.60
C ILE A 20 4.64 -16.34 -2.03
N ILE A 21 4.09 -15.48 -2.89
CA ILE A 21 3.85 -15.78 -4.31
C ILE A 21 5.20 -15.80 -5.03
N LYS A 22 5.59 -16.94 -5.59
CA LYS A 22 6.92 -17.13 -6.15
C LYS A 22 6.98 -18.18 -7.25
N THR A 23 8.03 -18.07 -8.07
CA THR A 23 8.52 -19.16 -8.93
C THR A 23 9.58 -19.96 -8.18
N GLU A 24 10.28 -20.86 -8.87
CA GLU A 24 11.43 -21.58 -8.31
C GLU A 24 12.59 -20.64 -7.92
N SER A 25 12.75 -19.49 -8.59
CA SER A 25 13.92 -18.61 -8.44
C SER A 25 13.62 -17.18 -7.97
N HIS A 26 12.38 -16.70 -8.11
CA HIS A 26 12.02 -15.30 -7.84
C HIS A 26 10.68 -15.18 -7.13
N VAL A 27 10.54 -14.14 -6.29
CA VAL A 27 9.26 -13.78 -5.67
C VAL A 27 8.53 -12.73 -6.51
N LEU A 28 7.20 -12.69 -6.45
CA LEU A 28 6.39 -11.69 -7.17
C LEU A 28 6.78 -10.26 -6.76
N ALA A 29 7.24 -10.07 -5.51
CA ALA A 29 7.72 -8.79 -5.04
C ALA A 29 8.91 -8.24 -5.87
N ASP A 30 9.78 -9.10 -6.43
CA ASP A 30 10.86 -8.68 -7.32
C ASP A 30 10.33 -8.15 -8.65
N GLU A 31 9.29 -8.80 -9.21
CA GLU A 31 8.62 -8.34 -10.43
C GLU A 31 7.98 -6.97 -10.24
N VAL A 32 7.45 -6.71 -9.05
CA VAL A 32 6.85 -5.41 -8.69
C VAL A 32 7.92 -4.32 -8.67
N LEU A 33 9.08 -4.58 -8.05
CA LEU A 33 10.18 -3.61 -8.01
C LEU A 33 10.78 -3.32 -9.40
N ALA A 34 10.63 -4.26 -10.34
CA ALA A 34 11.06 -4.09 -11.73
C ALA A 34 10.08 -3.25 -12.58
N PHE A 35 8.94 -2.80 -12.03
CA PHE A 35 7.99 -1.98 -12.79
C PHE A 35 8.61 -0.65 -13.24
N PRO A 36 8.57 -0.32 -14.55
CA PRO A 36 9.21 0.87 -15.07
C PRO A 36 8.52 2.13 -14.54
N GLY A 37 9.34 3.16 -14.28
CA GLY A 37 8.88 4.47 -13.83
C GLY A 37 8.41 4.52 -12.38
N TYR A 38 8.69 3.50 -11.55
CA TYR A 38 8.37 3.51 -10.12
C TYR A 38 9.60 3.70 -9.25
N SER A 39 9.47 4.52 -8.21
CA SER A 39 10.38 4.57 -7.06
C SER A 39 9.61 4.03 -5.86
N PHE A 40 10.20 3.05 -5.18
CA PHE A 40 9.54 2.35 -4.08
C PHE A 40 10.01 2.86 -2.72
N PHE A 41 9.04 3.00 -1.83
CA PHE A 41 9.21 3.55 -0.49
C PHE A 41 8.47 2.69 0.52
N CYS A 42 8.98 2.65 1.74
CA CYS A 42 8.27 2.05 2.87
C CYS A 42 8.53 2.85 4.14
N HIS A 43 7.59 2.78 5.10
CA HIS A 43 7.83 3.29 6.44
C HIS A 43 8.58 2.25 7.28
N GLN A 44 9.43 2.67 8.22
CA GLN A 44 10.20 1.79 9.11
C GLN A 44 9.31 0.82 9.90
N LYS A 45 8.06 1.22 10.18
CA LYS A 45 7.06 0.40 10.89
C LYS A 45 6.81 -0.94 10.22
N MET A 46 6.93 -1.02 8.89
CA MET A 46 6.82 -2.29 8.16
C MET A 46 7.85 -3.32 8.62
N LYS A 47 9.07 -2.89 8.97
CA LYS A 47 10.13 -3.80 9.45
C LYS A 47 9.75 -4.46 10.77
N GLU A 48 9.12 -3.69 11.66
CA GLU A 48 8.65 -4.16 12.96
C GLU A 48 7.51 -5.17 12.77
N GLU A 49 6.52 -4.83 11.94
CA GLU A 49 5.36 -5.69 11.71
C GLU A 49 5.73 -7.00 11.00
N LEU A 50 6.63 -6.97 10.01
CA LEU A 50 7.10 -8.21 9.37
C LEU A 50 7.83 -9.15 10.35
N ALA A 51 8.53 -8.59 11.35
CA ALA A 51 9.18 -9.38 12.39
C ALA A 51 8.15 -10.05 13.31
N ASP A 52 7.13 -9.30 13.74
CA ASP A 52 6.07 -9.78 14.64
C ASP A 52 5.21 -10.90 14.01
N HIS A 53 5.03 -10.87 12.69
CA HIS A 53 4.25 -11.89 11.98
C HIS A 53 5.02 -13.18 11.65
N GLY A 54 6.29 -13.31 12.08
CA GLY A 54 7.10 -14.50 11.81
C GLY A 54 7.47 -14.70 10.33
N LYS A 55 7.36 -13.64 9.52
CA LYS A 55 7.56 -13.69 8.06
C LYS A 55 9.03 -13.46 7.70
N ARG A 56 9.89 -14.37 8.15
CA ARG A 56 11.36 -14.23 8.06
C ARG A 56 11.85 -13.97 6.63
N ASP A 57 11.29 -14.65 5.65
CA ASP A 57 11.70 -14.48 4.24
C ASP A 57 11.38 -13.07 3.73
N ALA A 58 10.17 -12.57 3.98
CA ALA A 58 9.78 -11.20 3.61
C ALA A 58 10.62 -10.13 4.35
N GLN A 59 10.98 -10.39 5.61
CA GLN A 59 11.85 -9.52 6.39
C GLN A 59 13.27 -9.44 5.79
N VAL A 60 13.86 -10.60 5.46
CA VAL A 60 15.18 -10.68 4.82
C VAL A 60 15.15 -10.00 3.46
N TRP A 61 14.12 -10.27 2.65
CA TRP A 61 13.92 -9.61 1.36
C TRP A 61 13.85 -8.09 1.51
N LEU A 62 12.99 -7.56 2.38
CA LEU A 62 12.84 -6.12 2.58
C LEU A 62 14.15 -5.48 3.03
N LYS A 63 14.87 -6.12 3.95
CA LYS A 63 16.18 -5.64 4.41
C LYS A 63 17.16 -5.52 3.24
N ASN A 64 17.29 -6.58 2.43
CA ASN A 64 18.21 -6.60 1.30
C ASN A 64 17.87 -5.51 0.28
N LYS A 65 16.58 -5.31 -0.03
CA LYS A 65 16.10 -4.28 -0.97
C LYS A 65 16.29 -2.85 -0.48
N ILE A 66 16.29 -2.64 0.84
CA ILE A 66 16.63 -1.34 1.42
C ILE A 66 18.14 -1.11 1.37
N GLU A 67 18.95 -2.14 1.69
CA GLU A 67 20.41 -2.06 1.65
C GLU A 67 20.96 -1.87 0.23
N SER A 68 20.30 -2.45 -0.78
CA SER A 68 20.64 -2.25 -2.20
C SER A 68 20.20 -0.90 -2.76
N GLY A 69 19.35 -0.16 -2.04
CA GLY A 69 18.78 1.12 -2.48
C GLY A 69 17.58 1.00 -3.44
N GLU A 70 17.07 -0.22 -3.67
CA GLU A 70 15.86 -0.45 -4.48
C GLU A 70 14.59 0.07 -3.79
N ILE A 71 14.57 0.07 -2.45
CA ILE A 71 13.48 0.63 -1.63
C ILE A 71 14.03 1.70 -0.69
N VAL A 72 13.45 2.89 -0.73
CA VAL A 72 13.78 3.97 0.20
C VAL A 72 12.93 3.85 1.47
N CYS A 73 13.58 3.48 2.57
CA CYS A 73 12.92 3.41 3.87
C CYS A 73 12.90 4.79 4.55
N TYR A 74 11.73 5.18 5.07
CA TYR A 74 11.53 6.39 5.85
C TYR A 74 11.25 6.06 7.32
N SER A 75 11.96 6.73 8.22
CA SER A 75 11.61 6.86 9.62
C SER A 75 10.83 8.16 9.85
N ASP A 76 10.16 8.28 11.00
CA ASP A 76 9.51 9.53 11.40
C ASP A 76 10.50 10.69 11.48
N ASP A 77 11.71 10.41 11.98
CA ASP A 77 12.82 11.36 12.02
C ASP A 77 13.23 11.84 10.62
N LYS A 78 13.32 10.91 9.65
CA LYS A 78 13.66 11.25 8.27
C LYS A 78 12.53 12.05 7.60
N ILE A 79 11.27 11.70 7.85
CA ILE A 79 10.11 12.45 7.35
C ILE A 79 10.20 13.91 7.83
N LEU A 80 10.35 14.12 9.14
CA LEU A 80 10.44 15.46 9.73
C LEU A 80 11.66 16.22 9.22
N SER A 81 12.82 15.56 9.15
CA SER A 81 14.07 16.15 8.67
C SER A 81 14.03 16.57 7.20
N GLU A 82 13.32 15.82 6.34
CA GLU A 82 13.18 16.17 4.94
C GLU A 82 12.12 17.25 4.74
N MET A 83 10.98 17.15 5.42
CA MET A 83 9.93 18.17 5.37
C MET A 83 10.43 19.52 5.89
N SER A 84 11.19 19.55 6.98
CA SER A 84 11.70 20.80 7.58
C SER A 84 12.60 21.59 6.63
N ARG A 85 13.24 20.96 5.65
CA ARG A 85 14.02 21.64 4.61
C ARG A 85 13.17 22.51 3.70
N TYR A 86 11.89 22.20 3.55
CA TYR A 86 10.97 22.90 2.65
C TYR A 86 9.94 23.76 3.39
N ILE A 87 9.48 23.30 4.55
CA ILE A 87 8.38 23.94 5.31
C ILE A 87 8.76 24.29 6.75
N HIS A 88 10.05 24.22 7.10
CA HIS A 88 10.60 24.57 8.40
C HIS A 88 9.81 23.93 9.56
N ASN A 89 9.58 24.67 10.65
CA ASN A 89 8.87 24.18 11.85
C ASN A 89 7.40 23.84 11.59
N SER A 90 6.83 24.20 10.43
CA SER A 90 5.49 23.73 10.07
C SER A 90 5.45 22.22 9.87
N CYS A 91 6.59 21.55 9.67
CA CYS A 91 6.65 20.09 9.48
C CYS A 91 5.96 19.31 10.61
N PHE A 92 6.05 19.76 11.86
CA PHE A 92 5.37 19.13 13.00
C PHE A 92 3.85 19.21 12.86
N SER A 93 3.33 20.36 12.46
CA SER A 93 1.89 20.57 12.23
C SER A 93 1.37 19.73 11.06
N TYR A 94 2.13 19.65 9.96
CA TYR A 94 1.76 18.79 8.84
C TYR A 94 1.81 17.31 9.22
N TYR A 95 2.89 16.85 9.85
CA TYR A 95 3.01 15.47 10.32
C TYR A 95 1.84 15.09 11.23
N ARG A 96 1.57 15.92 12.25
CA ARG A 96 0.44 15.70 13.18
C ARG A 96 -0.89 15.64 12.42
N SER A 97 -1.11 16.52 11.45
CA SER A 97 -2.33 16.53 10.64
C SER A 97 -2.46 15.25 9.80
N PHE A 98 -1.38 14.80 9.16
CA PHE A 98 -1.36 13.54 8.41
C PHE A 98 -1.59 12.34 9.34
N LEU A 99 -1.00 12.34 10.53
CA LEU A 99 -1.22 11.28 11.52
C LEU A 99 -2.69 11.23 11.94
N LYS A 100 -3.29 12.38 12.25
CA LYS A 100 -4.71 12.48 12.62
C LYS A 100 -5.64 12.01 11.51
N GLN A 101 -5.42 12.48 10.28
CA GLN A 101 -6.19 12.01 9.12
C GLN A 101 -6.01 10.50 8.90
N GLY A 102 -4.79 9.98 9.06
CA GLY A 102 -4.50 8.55 9.02
C GLY A 102 -5.28 7.78 10.07
N CYS A 103 -5.32 8.26 11.32
CA CYS A 103 -6.13 7.66 12.38
C CYS A 103 -7.63 7.65 12.04
N ASP A 104 -8.18 8.79 11.57
CA ASP A 104 -9.60 8.96 11.27
C ASP A 104 -10.11 8.01 10.17
N ILE A 105 -9.21 7.56 9.29
CA ILE A 105 -9.51 6.54 8.28
C ILE A 105 -9.91 5.20 8.90
N PHE A 106 -9.30 4.82 10.03
CA PHE A 106 -9.53 3.53 10.69
C PHE A 106 -10.51 3.66 11.86
N SER A 107 -10.35 4.68 12.70
CA SER A 107 -11.26 5.02 13.78
C SER A 107 -11.09 6.48 14.21
N ALA A 108 -12.21 7.22 14.23
CA ALA A 108 -12.26 8.62 14.65
C ALA A 108 -11.82 8.85 16.12
N GLU A 109 -11.84 7.79 16.94
CA GLU A 109 -11.42 7.86 18.35
C GLU A 109 -9.93 7.56 18.52
N PHE A 110 -9.29 6.95 17.52
CA PHE A 110 -7.92 6.43 17.62
C PHE A 110 -6.91 7.53 17.94
N TYR A 111 -7.00 8.66 17.26
CA TYR A 111 -6.11 9.79 17.51
C TYR A 111 -6.27 10.31 18.94
N ASN A 112 -7.51 10.51 19.37
CA ASN A 112 -7.79 11.03 20.71
C ASN A 112 -7.37 10.04 21.80
N GLN A 113 -7.44 8.75 21.53
CA GLN A 113 -7.05 7.71 22.47
C GLN A 113 -5.52 7.68 22.70
N TYR A 114 -4.71 7.93 21.67
CA TYR A 114 -3.27 7.67 21.73
C TYR A 114 -2.38 8.89 21.55
N PHE A 115 -2.80 9.88 20.75
CA PHE A 115 -1.93 10.95 20.25
C PHE A 115 -2.28 12.35 20.77
N MET A 116 -3.25 12.49 21.69
CA MET A 116 -3.48 13.74 22.42
C MET A 116 -2.21 14.35 23.05
N PRO A 117 -1.25 13.56 23.60
CA PRO A 117 0.00 14.13 24.13
C PRO A 117 0.82 14.93 23.11
N LEU A 118 0.67 14.67 21.79
CA LEU A 118 1.30 15.49 20.76
C LEU A 118 0.67 16.89 20.69
N ASP A 119 -0.65 16.99 20.82
CA ASP A 119 -1.36 18.27 20.82
C ASP A 119 -0.94 19.09 22.05
N GLU A 120 -0.94 18.48 23.24
CA GLU A 120 -0.53 19.11 24.50
C GLU A 120 0.92 19.63 24.45
N MET A 121 1.83 18.86 23.83
CA MET A 121 3.21 19.29 23.62
C MET A 121 3.28 20.46 22.63
N MET A 122 2.53 20.42 21.54
CA MET A 122 2.54 21.47 20.51
C MET A 122 1.89 22.78 20.99
N ASP A 123 0.98 22.71 21.96
CA ASP A 123 0.39 23.87 22.64
C ASP A 123 1.34 24.51 23.67
N SER A 124 2.47 23.86 23.99
CA SER A 124 3.52 24.42 24.86
C SER A 124 4.47 25.35 24.10
N GLU A 125 5.09 26.31 24.79
CA GLU A 125 5.81 27.43 24.17
C GLU A 125 7.01 27.03 23.28
N GLU A 126 7.73 25.95 23.61
CA GLU A 126 8.90 25.51 22.83
C GLU A 126 8.98 23.98 22.70
N TYR A 127 9.03 23.49 21.47
CA TYR A 127 9.29 22.10 21.14
C TYR A 127 10.18 22.01 19.89
N ASP A 128 10.95 20.93 19.79
CA ASP A 128 11.82 20.63 18.67
C ASP A 128 11.57 19.20 18.14
N GLN A 129 12.37 18.79 17.16
CA GLN A 129 12.24 17.47 16.55
C GLN A 129 12.50 16.33 17.54
N GLU A 130 13.45 16.49 18.45
CA GLU A 130 13.76 15.48 19.46
C GLU A 130 12.59 15.28 20.42
N ARG A 131 12.03 16.40 20.93
CA ARG A 131 10.86 16.38 21.80
C ARG A 131 9.65 15.79 21.08
N PHE A 132 9.38 16.19 19.83
CA PHE A 132 8.29 15.66 19.02
C PHE A 132 8.40 14.13 18.85
N LEU A 133 9.56 13.64 18.43
CA LEU A 133 9.80 12.22 18.22
C LEU A 133 9.75 11.41 19.52
N THR A 134 10.11 12.02 20.65
CA THR A 134 10.04 11.38 21.97
C THR A 134 8.59 11.20 22.40
N VAL A 135 7.77 12.24 22.27
CA VAL A 135 6.33 12.17 22.58
C VAL A 135 5.64 11.19 21.63
N LEU A 136 5.92 11.26 20.33
CA LEU A 136 5.37 10.33 19.33
C LEU A 136 5.67 8.88 19.71
N ARG A 137 6.94 8.53 19.99
CA ARG A 137 7.34 7.18 20.42
C ARG A 137 6.65 6.74 21.70
N SER A 138 6.47 7.65 22.67
CA SER A 138 5.74 7.35 23.91
C SER A 138 4.26 7.02 23.65
N CYS A 139 3.62 7.71 22.71
CA CYS A 139 2.26 7.41 22.27
C CYS A 139 2.20 6.03 21.58
N GLU A 140 3.16 5.75 20.69
CA GLU A 140 3.25 4.51 19.93
C GLU A 140 3.42 3.27 20.79
N ASN A 141 4.22 3.36 21.85
CA ASN A 141 4.45 2.25 22.77
C ASN A 141 3.18 1.82 23.52
N GLN A 142 2.12 2.64 23.53
CA GLN A 142 0.82 2.31 24.12
C GLN A 142 -0.11 1.60 23.13
N ILE A 143 0.24 1.58 21.85
CA ILE A 143 -0.54 0.92 20.79
C ILE A 143 -0.15 -0.55 20.76
N GLY A 144 -1.09 -1.42 21.14
CA GLY A 144 -0.91 -2.86 21.01
C GLY A 144 -0.66 -3.30 19.57
N HIS A 145 0.04 -4.42 19.40
CA HIS A 145 0.21 -5.06 18.10
C HIS A 145 -1.15 -5.28 17.41
N GLN A 146 -1.19 -5.18 16.07
CA GLN A 146 -2.37 -5.44 15.22
C GLN A 146 -3.44 -4.34 15.12
N LYS A 147 -3.20 -3.11 15.60
CA LYS A 147 -4.16 -1.99 15.53
C LYS A 147 -4.07 -1.13 14.25
N SER A 148 -3.82 -1.71 13.07
CA SER A 148 -3.67 -0.99 11.79
C SER A 148 -2.60 0.12 11.77
N TYR A 149 -1.65 0.09 12.70
CA TYR A 149 -0.72 1.21 12.85
C TYR A 149 0.29 1.34 11.70
N GLY A 150 0.73 0.23 11.11
CA GLY A 150 1.51 0.24 9.87
C GLY A 150 0.79 0.93 8.71
N GLU A 151 -0.52 0.72 8.58
CA GLU A 151 -1.33 1.36 7.53
C GLU A 151 -1.43 2.88 7.78
N ILE A 152 -1.59 3.31 9.03
CA ILE A 152 -1.54 4.73 9.43
C ILE A 152 -0.18 5.34 9.07
N LYS A 153 0.93 4.63 9.30
CA LYS A 153 2.26 5.12 8.94
C LYS A 153 2.52 5.14 7.45
N ALA A 154 2.03 4.16 6.70
CA ALA A 154 2.04 4.17 5.24
C ALA A 154 1.24 5.37 4.71
N TYR A 155 0.11 5.71 5.33
CA TYR A 155 -0.65 6.91 5.02
C TYR A 155 0.16 8.20 5.25
N VAL A 156 0.77 8.36 6.42
CA VAL A 156 1.61 9.53 6.74
C VAL A 156 2.73 9.70 5.72
N LEU A 157 3.39 8.60 5.35
CA LEU A 157 4.43 8.61 4.32
C LEU A 157 3.86 8.99 2.94
N ALA A 158 2.71 8.44 2.55
CA ALA A 158 2.07 8.78 1.28
C ALA A 158 1.69 10.28 1.19
N GLN A 159 1.17 10.86 2.28
CA GLN A 159 0.88 12.30 2.35
C GLN A 159 2.16 13.15 2.33
N THR A 160 3.28 12.61 2.83
CA THR A 160 4.59 13.26 2.81
C THR A 160 5.20 13.32 1.40
N ILE A 161 4.88 12.39 0.50
CA ILE A 161 5.43 12.39 -0.87
C ILE A 161 5.03 13.66 -1.65
N LYS A 162 3.80 14.16 -1.48
CA LYS A 162 3.30 15.34 -2.20
C LYS A 162 4.12 16.61 -1.93
N PRO A 163 4.35 17.04 -0.68
CA PRO A 163 5.21 18.20 -0.42
C PRO A 163 6.68 17.97 -0.79
N LEU A 164 7.20 16.74 -0.77
CA LEU A 164 8.60 16.46 -1.09
C LEU A 164 8.89 16.39 -2.60
N TYR A 165 7.96 15.86 -3.39
CA TYR A 165 8.19 15.51 -4.80
C TYR A 165 7.18 16.15 -5.76
N ASN A 166 6.26 16.98 -5.26
CA ASN A 166 5.21 17.63 -6.04
C ASN A 166 4.39 16.65 -6.90
N THR A 167 4.13 15.46 -6.36
CA THR A 167 3.36 14.41 -7.02
C THR A 167 2.68 13.52 -5.98
N GLU A 168 1.61 12.85 -6.38
CA GLU A 168 0.87 11.95 -5.49
C GLU A 168 1.48 10.56 -5.50
N ALA A 169 1.44 9.91 -4.34
CA ALA A 169 1.89 8.54 -4.20
C ALA A 169 0.82 7.55 -4.68
N TYR A 170 1.28 6.34 -5.02
CA TYR A 170 0.47 5.14 -5.15
C TYR A 170 0.71 4.25 -3.93
N ILE A 171 -0.28 3.47 -3.53
CA ILE A 171 -0.12 2.47 -2.46
C ILE A 171 -0.26 1.08 -3.07
N PHE A 172 0.77 0.26 -2.92
CA PHE A 172 0.68 -1.17 -3.18
C PHE A 172 0.18 -1.84 -1.91
N CYS A 173 -1.04 -2.40 -1.97
CA CYS A 173 -1.78 -2.88 -0.83
C CYS A 173 -2.30 -4.30 -1.05
N SER A 174 -2.60 -5.01 0.03
CA SER A 174 -3.27 -6.32 -0.01
C SER A 174 -4.63 -6.26 -0.76
N ASP A 175 -5.09 -7.41 -1.28
CA ASP A 175 -6.44 -7.55 -1.86
C ASP A 175 -7.59 -7.46 -0.84
N ASP A 176 -7.27 -7.33 0.45
CA ASP A 176 -8.28 -7.14 1.49
C ASP A 176 -9.01 -5.81 1.30
N PHE A 177 -10.34 -5.91 1.23
CA PHE A 177 -11.20 -4.76 1.07
C PHE A 177 -11.08 -3.77 2.23
N GLY A 178 -10.79 -4.24 3.46
CA GLY A 178 -10.58 -3.39 4.63
C GLY A 178 -9.39 -2.45 4.46
N ALA A 179 -8.22 -3.02 4.16
CA ALA A 179 -6.97 -2.29 3.96
C ALA A 179 -7.08 -1.24 2.84
N ARG A 180 -7.75 -1.60 1.73
CA ARG A 180 -7.93 -0.69 0.58
C ARG A 180 -8.90 0.45 0.85
N ARG A 181 -9.98 0.20 1.61
CA ARG A 181 -11.04 1.20 1.83
C ARG A 181 -10.47 2.47 2.44
N GLY A 182 -9.51 2.33 3.34
CA GLY A 182 -8.91 3.48 4.00
C GLY A 182 -8.15 4.40 3.05
N PHE A 183 -7.30 3.82 2.21
CA PHE A 183 -6.49 4.57 1.25
C PHE A 183 -7.30 5.07 0.05
N ALA A 184 -8.11 4.20 -0.55
CA ALA A 184 -8.81 4.50 -1.79
C ALA A 184 -10.03 5.41 -1.62
N ASN A 185 -10.88 5.14 -0.63
CA ASN A 185 -12.17 5.82 -0.52
C ASN A 185 -12.09 7.08 0.32
N SER A 186 -11.42 6.99 1.47
CA SER A 186 -11.29 8.14 2.37
C SER A 186 -10.16 9.07 1.90
N ALA A 187 -8.97 8.52 1.70
CA ALA A 187 -7.80 9.31 1.33
C ALA A 187 -7.67 9.62 -0.16
N GLN A 188 -8.45 8.96 -1.02
CA GLN A 188 -8.39 9.12 -2.48
C GLN A 188 -6.99 8.85 -3.08
N ILE A 189 -6.17 8.04 -2.38
CA ILE A 189 -4.84 7.63 -2.85
C ILE A 189 -5.00 6.43 -3.78
N PRO A 190 -4.45 6.47 -5.02
CA PRO A 190 -4.53 5.34 -5.94
C PRO A 190 -3.87 4.08 -5.36
N CYS A 191 -4.61 2.98 -5.38
CA CYS A 191 -4.16 1.68 -4.88
C CYS A 191 -3.85 0.70 -6.01
N ILE A 192 -2.85 -0.17 -5.79
CA ILE A 192 -2.51 -1.29 -6.66
C ILE A 192 -2.52 -2.56 -5.80
N SER A 193 -3.51 -3.42 -6.03
CA SER A 193 -3.62 -4.70 -5.33
C SER A 193 -2.80 -5.81 -6.00
N ILE A 194 -2.68 -6.99 -5.39
CA ILE A 194 -1.98 -8.14 -6.01
C ILE A 194 -2.68 -8.58 -7.31
N LEU A 195 -4.01 -8.61 -7.35
CA LEU A 195 -4.71 -8.83 -8.62
C LEU A 195 -4.37 -7.77 -9.69
N SER A 196 -4.25 -6.51 -9.28
CA SER A 196 -3.85 -5.42 -10.18
C SER A 196 -2.37 -5.52 -10.62
N VAL A 197 -1.50 -6.17 -9.84
CA VAL A 197 -0.12 -6.49 -10.25
C VAL A 197 -0.13 -7.42 -11.45
N PHE A 198 -0.97 -8.47 -11.46
CA PHE A 198 -1.07 -9.37 -12.62
C PHE A 198 -1.61 -8.67 -13.87
N LEU A 199 -2.62 -7.79 -13.71
CA LEU A 199 -3.06 -6.94 -14.82
C LEU A 199 -1.93 -6.05 -15.33
N LYS A 200 -1.14 -5.47 -14.43
CA LYS A 200 -0.04 -4.59 -14.81
C LYS A 200 1.09 -5.35 -15.51
N LEU A 201 1.43 -6.56 -15.08
CA LEU A 201 2.38 -7.43 -15.77
C LEU A 201 1.96 -7.67 -17.23
N ARG A 202 0.69 -8.00 -17.45
CA ARG A 202 0.11 -8.11 -18.80
C ARG A 202 0.22 -6.81 -19.59
N LEU A 203 -0.11 -5.67 -18.98
CA LEU A 203 0.00 -4.35 -19.64
C LEU A 203 1.44 -3.98 -19.99
N LEU A 204 2.42 -4.52 -19.27
CA LEU A 204 3.85 -4.43 -19.59
C LEU A 204 4.30 -5.45 -20.65
N GLY A 205 3.38 -6.24 -21.20
CA GLY A 205 3.64 -7.19 -22.28
C GLY A 205 4.13 -8.56 -21.82
N ARG A 206 4.09 -8.88 -20.51
CA ARG A 206 4.38 -10.24 -20.03
C ARG A 206 3.27 -11.18 -20.49
N MET A 207 3.68 -12.32 -21.03
CA MET A 207 2.79 -13.34 -21.55
C MET A 207 2.29 -14.26 -20.43
N MET A 208 1.16 -14.93 -20.65
CA MET A 208 0.56 -15.83 -19.66
C MET A 208 1.55 -16.91 -19.22
N GLU A 209 2.29 -17.48 -20.17
CA GLU A 209 3.25 -18.56 -19.94
C GLU A 209 4.40 -18.13 -19.01
N GLU A 210 4.78 -16.85 -19.04
CA GLU A 210 5.82 -16.29 -18.16
C GLU A 210 5.33 -16.08 -16.73
N VAL A 211 4.04 -15.81 -16.55
CA VAL A 211 3.44 -15.43 -15.26
C VAL A 211 2.67 -16.57 -14.61
N GLU A 212 2.38 -17.64 -15.36
CA GLU A 212 1.71 -18.86 -14.92
C GLU A 212 2.29 -19.44 -13.61
N PRO A 213 3.62 -19.51 -13.39
CA PRO A 213 4.13 -20.02 -12.12
C PRO A 213 3.73 -19.16 -10.91
N TYR A 214 3.71 -17.83 -11.07
CA TYR A 214 3.22 -16.92 -10.02
C TYR A 214 1.71 -17.06 -9.84
N PHE A 215 0.95 -17.28 -10.91
CA PHE A 215 -0.49 -17.53 -10.83
C PHE A 215 -0.79 -18.77 -10.00
N GLN A 216 -0.15 -19.90 -10.32
CA GLN A 216 -0.33 -21.15 -9.60
C GLN A 216 0.09 -21.01 -8.14
N SER A 217 1.21 -20.33 -7.87
CA SER A 217 1.65 -20.02 -6.51
C SER A 217 0.63 -19.18 -5.74
N PHE A 218 0.03 -18.18 -6.38
CA PHE A 218 -1.01 -17.35 -5.77
C PHE A 218 -2.30 -18.12 -5.51
N LEU A 219 -2.77 -18.93 -6.45
CA LEU A 219 -3.94 -19.79 -6.28
C LEU A 219 -3.73 -20.78 -5.13
N HIS A 220 -2.59 -21.45 -5.09
CA HIS A 220 -2.25 -22.38 -4.01
C HIS A 220 -2.25 -21.68 -2.65
N TRP A 221 -1.59 -20.52 -2.54
CA TRP A 221 -1.61 -19.72 -1.32
C TRP A 221 -3.04 -19.32 -0.90
N CYS A 222 -3.89 -18.95 -1.87
CA CYS A 222 -5.28 -18.60 -1.60
C CYS A 222 -6.14 -19.81 -1.21
N PHE A 223 -5.90 -20.99 -1.75
CA PHE A 223 -6.75 -22.18 -1.53
C PHE A 223 -6.34 -22.98 -0.30
N ASP A 224 -5.06 -22.96 0.08
CA ASP A 224 -4.51 -23.84 1.12
C ASP A 224 -4.48 -23.19 2.52
N ARG A 225 -4.81 -21.90 2.63
CA ARG A 225 -4.98 -21.21 3.92
C ARG A 225 -6.16 -21.79 4.72
N GLU A 226 -6.10 -21.68 6.05
CA GLU A 226 -7.12 -22.18 6.98
C GLU A 226 -8.56 -21.74 6.62
N ASN A 227 -8.70 -20.52 6.08
CA ASN A 227 -9.95 -20.01 5.53
C ASN A 227 -9.79 -19.75 4.02
N PRO A 228 -9.98 -20.76 3.14
CA PRO A 228 -9.68 -20.65 1.72
C PRO A 228 -10.38 -19.48 1.02
N GLN A 229 -9.63 -18.76 0.19
CA GLN A 229 -10.14 -17.69 -0.66
C GLN A 229 -10.27 -18.19 -2.10
N THR A 230 -11.43 -18.75 -2.44
CA THR A 230 -11.71 -19.29 -3.77
C THR A 230 -12.34 -18.28 -4.73
N HIS A 231 -12.83 -17.17 -4.20
CA HIS A 231 -13.54 -16.13 -4.95
C HIS A 231 -13.07 -14.74 -4.56
N VAL A 232 -13.18 -13.80 -5.49
CA VAL A 232 -12.94 -12.37 -5.27
C VAL A 232 -14.13 -11.56 -5.77
N LYS A 233 -14.30 -10.36 -5.23
CA LYS A 233 -15.35 -9.43 -5.68
C LYS A 233 -14.79 -8.56 -6.79
N ILE A 234 -15.42 -8.60 -7.96
CA ILE A 234 -15.06 -7.81 -9.13
C ILE A 234 -16.21 -6.88 -9.47
N TRP A 235 -15.88 -5.68 -9.95
CA TRP A 235 -16.89 -4.76 -10.42
C TRP A 235 -17.31 -5.07 -11.85
N LEU A 236 -18.61 -5.01 -12.12
CA LEU A 236 -19.15 -5.07 -13.46
C LEU A 236 -20.35 -4.14 -13.60
N PHE A 237 -20.55 -3.66 -14.82
CA PHE A 237 -21.69 -2.82 -15.15
C PHE A 237 -22.89 -3.71 -15.46
N LYS A 238 -23.93 -3.65 -14.61
CA LYS A 238 -25.14 -4.46 -14.73
C LYS A 238 -26.35 -3.67 -14.29
N ASP A 239 -27.44 -3.77 -15.05
CA ASP A 239 -28.71 -3.06 -14.79
C ASP A 239 -28.53 -1.53 -14.66
N GLY A 240 -27.60 -0.94 -15.43
CA GLY A 240 -27.38 0.52 -15.45
C GLY A 240 -26.48 1.07 -14.35
N SER A 241 -25.89 0.23 -13.48
CA SER A 241 -24.97 0.68 -12.44
C SER A 241 -23.77 -0.27 -12.27
N ASP A 242 -22.71 0.23 -11.63
CA ASP A 242 -21.60 -0.60 -11.18
C ASP A 242 -22.04 -1.48 -9.99
N LYS A 243 -21.83 -2.79 -10.10
CA LYS A 243 -22.14 -3.79 -9.06
C LYS A 243 -20.92 -4.67 -8.79
N ARG A 244 -20.76 -5.09 -7.53
CA ARG A 244 -19.72 -6.04 -7.13
C ARG A 244 -20.30 -7.45 -7.09
N GLU A 245 -19.77 -8.34 -7.91
CA GLU A 245 -20.17 -9.75 -7.95
C GLU A 245 -19.00 -10.63 -7.51
N LYS A 246 -19.30 -11.78 -6.90
CA LYS A 246 -18.28 -12.79 -6.57
C LYS A 246 -17.95 -13.59 -7.82
N VAL A 247 -16.66 -13.65 -8.16
CA VAL A 247 -16.14 -14.39 -9.31
C VAL A 247 -15.06 -15.35 -8.82
N PRO A 248 -14.97 -16.59 -9.34
CA PRO A 248 -13.88 -17.51 -9.01
C PRO A 248 -12.52 -16.89 -9.30
N LEU A 249 -11.56 -17.07 -8.38
CA LEU A 249 -10.25 -16.43 -8.46
C LEU A 249 -9.48 -16.83 -9.73
N GLU A 250 -9.50 -18.11 -10.07
CA GLU A 250 -8.88 -18.67 -11.28
C GLU A 250 -9.45 -18.03 -12.56
N THR A 251 -10.78 -17.90 -12.66
CA THR A 251 -11.43 -17.23 -13.78
C THR A 251 -10.97 -15.78 -13.91
N VAL A 252 -10.84 -15.04 -12.79
CA VAL A 252 -10.38 -13.65 -12.82
C VAL A 252 -8.97 -13.54 -13.39
N LEU A 253 -8.06 -14.43 -13.00
CA LEU A 253 -6.68 -14.42 -13.49
C LEU A 253 -6.58 -14.69 -14.99
N HIS A 254 -7.36 -15.64 -15.53
CA HIS A 254 -7.43 -15.88 -16.97
C HIS A 254 -8.06 -14.70 -17.72
N ASP A 255 -9.21 -14.22 -17.25
CA ASP A 255 -9.91 -13.06 -17.82
C ASP A 255 -9.01 -11.79 -17.84
N ILE A 256 -8.08 -11.63 -16.88
CA ILE A 256 -7.07 -10.56 -16.91
C ILE A 256 -6.25 -10.67 -18.20
N TYR A 257 -5.70 -11.85 -18.49
CA TYR A 257 -4.83 -12.08 -19.66
C TYR A 257 -5.59 -12.05 -20.99
N GLU A 258 -6.87 -12.41 -20.99
CA GLU A 258 -7.78 -12.17 -22.11
C GLU A 258 -8.10 -10.67 -22.34
N GLY A 259 -7.66 -9.79 -21.43
CA GLY A 259 -7.87 -8.35 -21.54
C GLY A 259 -9.28 -7.91 -21.23
N LEU A 260 -9.96 -8.61 -20.32
CA LEU A 260 -11.35 -8.33 -19.95
C LEU A 260 -11.50 -7.39 -18.75
N TYR A 261 -10.39 -6.91 -18.17
CA TYR A 261 -10.39 -6.06 -16.99
C TYR A 261 -9.55 -4.79 -17.13
N TYR A 262 -9.94 -3.75 -16.39
CA TYR A 262 -9.09 -2.60 -16.06
C TYR A 262 -9.03 -2.41 -14.53
N ALA A 263 -7.94 -1.80 -14.04
CA ALA A 263 -7.80 -1.45 -12.63
C ALA A 263 -8.51 -0.13 -12.32
N ARG A 264 -9.34 -0.13 -11.28
CA ARG A 264 -9.91 1.08 -10.70
C ARG A 264 -8.89 1.77 -9.80
N LYS A 265 -9.09 3.05 -9.52
CA LYS A 265 -8.22 3.81 -8.59
C LYS A 265 -8.18 3.21 -7.18
N ASP A 266 -9.23 2.49 -6.79
CA ASP A 266 -9.33 1.83 -5.49
C ASP A 266 -8.58 0.49 -5.40
N GLY A 267 -7.90 0.08 -6.47
CA GLY A 267 -7.17 -1.17 -6.56
C GLY A 267 -8.05 -2.40 -6.83
N ASP A 268 -9.39 -2.25 -6.93
CA ASP A 268 -10.26 -3.30 -7.43
C ASP A 268 -10.19 -3.39 -8.97
N LEU A 269 -10.56 -4.54 -9.52
CA LEU A 269 -10.73 -4.72 -10.95
C LEU A 269 -12.17 -4.43 -11.37
N GLN A 270 -12.33 -3.87 -12.56
CA GLN A 270 -13.62 -3.75 -13.25
C GLN A 270 -13.59 -4.51 -14.58
N LYS A 271 -14.61 -5.34 -14.81
CA LYS A 271 -14.86 -5.99 -16.11
C LYS A 271 -15.21 -4.96 -17.18
N ILE A 272 -14.50 -5.01 -18.30
CA ILE A 272 -14.75 -4.17 -19.47
C ILE A 272 -16.13 -4.48 -20.02
N ASN A 273 -16.91 -3.44 -20.31
CA ASN A 273 -18.21 -3.57 -20.92
C ASN A 273 -18.13 -3.15 -22.39
N LYS A 274 -17.96 -4.13 -23.30
CA LYS A 274 -17.84 -3.89 -24.75
C LYS A 274 -18.97 -3.02 -25.35
N LYS A 275 -20.15 -2.95 -24.73
CA LYS A 275 -21.26 -2.10 -25.21
C LYS A 275 -21.12 -0.61 -24.87
N LYS A 276 -20.27 -0.24 -23.91
CA LYS A 276 -20.04 1.15 -23.51
C LYS A 276 -18.86 1.76 -24.28
N ASP A 277 -17.84 0.95 -24.57
CA ASP A 277 -16.59 1.40 -25.19
C ASP A 277 -16.66 1.52 -26.73
N GLU A 278 -17.77 1.13 -27.37
CA GLU A 278 -18.05 1.42 -28.79
C GLU A 278 -18.79 2.77 -28.99
N LYS A 279 -19.08 3.51 -27.91
CA LYS A 279 -19.81 4.78 -27.92
C LYS A 279 -19.01 5.99 -27.42
N GLU A 280 -17.73 5.81 -27.12
CA GLU A 280 -16.74 6.88 -26.90
C GLU A 280 -15.66 6.81 -28.00
#